data_AF-A0AAV4U0M3-F1
#
_entry.id   AF-A0AAV4U0M3-F1
#
_cell.length_a   1.000
_cell.length_b   1.000
_cell.length_c   1.000
_cell.angle_alpha   90.00
_cell.angle_beta   90.00
_cell.angle_gamma   90.00
#
_symmetry.space_group_name_H-M   'P 1'
#
loop_
_entity.id
_entity.type
_entity.pdbx_description
1 polymer ?
#
loop_
_entity_poly.entity_id
_entity_poly.type
_entity_poly.pdbx_seq_one_letter_code
_entity_poly.pdbx_strand_id
1 'polypeptide(L)'
;MKTAFVLAVVFYCVYTAVAYFRVSVCKKLREKDDWCMPEIDPNIQKHMFMCPCAKGLSCIPEEKEEKNGVTIFKNSKCLEDSTDTSDEPSP
;
A
#
# COMPACT_ATOMS: atom_id res chain seq x y z
N MET A 1 14.66 30.98 -32.48
CA MET A 1 13.34 30.29 -32.56
C MET A 1 13.41 28.79 -32.28
N LYS A 2 14.47 28.06 -32.68
CA LYS A 2 14.54 26.58 -32.51
C LYS A 2 14.68 26.11 -31.05
N THR A 3 15.40 26.84 -30.20
CA THR A 3 15.65 26.47 -28.79
C THR A 3 14.41 26.52 -27.90
N ALA A 4 13.52 27.51 -28.11
CA ALA A 4 12.29 27.62 -27.33
C ALA A 4 11.31 26.46 -27.61
N PHE A 5 11.27 25.98 -28.85
CA PHE A 5 10.41 24.84 -29.24
C PHE A 5 10.88 23.52 -28.63
N VAL A 6 12.20 23.28 -28.61
CA VAL A 6 12.79 22.09 -27.98
C VAL A 6 12.51 22.07 -26.47
N LEU A 7 12.65 23.20 -25.78
CA LEU A 7 12.33 23.29 -24.36
C LEU A 7 10.84 23.04 -24.10
N ALA A 8 9.94 23.63 -24.89
CA ALA A 8 8.50 23.42 -24.75
C ALA A 8 8.09 21.95 -24.92
N VAL A 9 8.67 21.25 -25.90
CA VAL A 9 8.43 19.82 -26.13
C VAL A 9 8.94 18.98 -24.95
N VAL A 10 10.15 19.26 -24.44
CA VAL A 10 10.70 18.56 -23.27
C VAL A 10 9.82 18.79 -22.03
N PHE A 11 9.44 20.04 -21.76
CA PHE A 11 8.53 20.35 -20.64
C PHE A 11 7.19 19.65 -20.78
N TYR A 12 6.60 19.62 -21.98
CA TYR A 12 5.32 18.94 -22.22
C TYR A 12 5.42 17.42 -22.06
N CYS A 13 6.49 16.80 -22.55
CA CYS A 13 6.75 15.36 -22.37
C CYS A 13 6.95 14.99 -20.89
N VAL A 14 7.71 15.81 -20.15
CA VAL A 14 7.91 15.59 -18.71
C VAL A 14 6.59 15.77 -17.96
N TYR A 15 5.81 16.79 -18.27
CA TYR A 15 4.54 17.06 -17.62
C TYR A 15 3.50 15.95 -17.85
N THR A 16 3.40 15.47 -19.09
CA THR A 16 2.50 14.35 -19.45
C THR A 16 2.93 13.02 -18.82
N ALA A 17 4.23 12.74 -18.74
CA ALA A 17 4.74 11.56 -18.04
C ALA A 17 4.43 11.59 -16.53
N VAL A 18 4.58 12.74 -15.88
CA VAL A 18 4.23 12.92 -14.45
C VAL A 18 2.72 12.79 -14.22
N ALA A 19 1.89 13.25 -15.17
CA ALA A 19 0.44 13.12 -15.09
C ALA A 19 -0.04 11.66 -15.20
N TYR A 20 0.61 10.84 -16.03
CA TYR A 20 0.25 9.42 -16.20
C TYR A 20 0.50 8.57 -14.95
N PHE A 21 1.41 8.97 -14.06
CA PHE A 21 1.67 8.24 -12.81
C PHE A 21 0.56 8.38 -11.75
N ARG A 22 -0.46 9.22 -11.99
CA ARG A 22 -1.51 9.53 -11.00
C ARG A 22 -2.84 8.81 -11.21
N VAL A 23 -2.92 7.81 -12.09
CA VAL A 23 -4.17 7.07 -12.30
C VAL A 23 -4.34 6.02 -11.20
N SER A 24 -5.23 6.28 -10.24
CA SER A 24 -5.63 5.29 -9.23
C SER A 24 -6.50 4.22 -9.90
N VAL A 25 -5.98 2.99 -9.97
CA VAL A 25 -6.73 1.83 -10.47
C VAL A 25 -7.22 1.01 -9.29
N CYS A 26 -8.49 0.59 -9.32
CA CYS A 26 -9.03 -0.34 -8.32
C CYS A 26 -8.26 -1.67 -8.39
N LYS A 27 -7.73 -2.12 -7.25
CA LYS A 27 -7.06 -3.42 -7.11
C LYS A 27 -7.89 -4.30 -6.17
N LYS A 28 -7.73 -5.62 -6.29
CA LYS A 28 -8.37 -6.58 -5.38
C LYS A 28 -7.80 -6.48 -3.97
N LEU A 29 -8.60 -6.86 -2.99
CA LEU A 29 -8.14 -7.12 -1.62
C LEU A 29 -7.13 -8.28 -1.61
N ARG A 30 -6.27 -8.31 -0.60
CA ARG A 30 -5.25 -9.35 -0.43
C ARG A 30 -5.86 -10.59 0.22
N GLU A 31 -5.54 -11.76 -0.32
CA GLU A 31 -6.11 -13.04 0.10
C GLU A 31 -5.24 -13.70 1.19
N LYS A 32 -5.60 -14.90 1.66
CA LYS A 32 -4.80 -15.65 2.62
C LYS A 32 -3.38 -15.87 2.06
N ASP A 33 -2.37 -15.72 2.92
CA ASP A 33 -0.95 -15.87 2.62
C ASP A 33 -0.36 -14.82 1.66
N ASP A 34 -1.15 -13.85 1.19
CA ASP A 34 -0.64 -12.75 0.39
C ASP A 34 0.24 -11.81 1.22
N TRP A 35 1.33 -11.33 0.61
CA TRP A 35 2.14 -10.26 1.16
C TRP A 35 1.31 -9.02 1.48
N CYS A 36 1.55 -8.42 2.64
CA CYS A 36 0.84 -7.23 3.10
C CYS A 36 1.81 -6.25 3.75
N MET A 37 1.33 -5.03 3.99
CA MET A 37 2.09 -4.00 4.69
C MET A 37 1.44 -3.74 6.06
N PRO A 38 2.12 -4.04 7.18
CA PRO A 38 1.57 -3.83 8.51
C PRO A 38 1.47 -2.33 8.82
N GLU A 39 0.67 -1.96 9.81
CA GLU A 39 0.44 -0.56 10.13
C GLU A 39 1.65 0.05 10.84
N ILE A 40 2.33 0.99 10.18
CA ILE A 40 3.53 1.67 10.70
C ILE A 40 3.21 3.10 11.15
N ASP A 41 2.28 3.78 10.44
CA ASP A 41 1.86 5.16 10.75
C ASP A 41 0.42 5.42 10.23
N PRO A 42 -0.48 6.02 11.04
CA PRO A 42 -1.82 6.40 10.59
C PRO A 42 -1.84 7.49 9.50
N ASN A 43 -0.76 8.25 9.31
CA ASN A 43 -0.69 9.36 8.35
C ASN A 43 -0.18 8.95 6.96
N ILE A 44 0.35 7.74 6.79
CA ILE A 44 0.78 7.25 5.49
C ILE A 44 -0.45 6.79 4.70
N GLN A 45 -0.57 7.20 3.43
CA GLN A 45 -1.63 6.71 2.53
C GLN A 45 -1.42 5.22 2.22
N LYS A 46 -1.92 4.35 3.11
CA LYS A 46 -1.74 2.88 3.12
C LYS A 46 -2.09 2.22 1.78
N HIS A 47 -3.12 2.76 1.10
CA HIS A 47 -3.68 2.18 -0.12
C HIS A 47 -3.09 2.73 -1.42
N MET A 48 -2.07 3.59 -1.32
CA MET A 48 -1.37 4.08 -2.52
C MET A 48 -0.60 2.95 -3.23
N PHE A 49 -0.04 2.02 -2.45
CA PHE A 49 0.79 0.93 -2.97
C PHE A 49 0.11 -0.45 -2.89
N MET A 50 -0.64 -0.73 -1.81
CA MET A 50 -1.26 -2.04 -1.58
C MET A 50 -2.66 -1.92 -0.97
N CYS A 51 -3.57 -2.76 -1.45
CA CYS A 51 -4.88 -2.95 -0.82
C CYS A 51 -4.74 -3.69 0.52
N PRO A 52 -5.70 -3.52 1.45
CA PRO A 52 -5.71 -4.24 2.71
C PRO A 52 -6.02 -5.74 2.51
N CYS A 53 -5.81 -6.52 3.57
CA CYS A 53 -6.26 -7.91 3.64
C CYS A 53 -7.79 -8.00 3.54
N ALA A 54 -8.28 -9.12 3.00
CA ALA A 54 -9.70 -9.41 2.96
C ALA A 54 -10.30 -9.56 4.37
N LYS A 55 -11.63 -9.48 4.48
CA LYS A 55 -12.34 -9.60 5.77
C LYS A 55 -11.96 -10.91 6.48
N GLY A 56 -11.68 -10.82 7.79
CA GLY A 56 -11.25 -11.95 8.61
C GLY A 56 -9.76 -12.27 8.53
N LEU A 57 -8.99 -11.49 7.77
CA LEU A 57 -7.54 -11.60 7.68
C LEU A 57 -6.88 -10.32 8.19
N SER A 58 -5.75 -10.48 8.86
CA SER A 58 -4.89 -9.40 9.32
C SER A 58 -3.46 -9.56 8.82
N CYS A 59 -2.77 -8.42 8.72
CA CYS A 59 -1.41 -8.38 8.24
C CYS A 59 -0.42 -8.68 9.38
N ILE A 60 0.05 -9.92 9.44
CA ILE A 60 0.92 -10.41 10.52
C ILE A 60 2.36 -10.51 10.00
N PRO A 61 3.33 -9.79 10.61
CA PRO A 61 4.75 -9.97 10.33
C PRO A 61 5.26 -11.31 10.87
N GLU A 62 6.09 -12.00 10.09
CA GLU A 62 6.79 -13.22 10.55
C GLU A 62 7.89 -12.83 11.56
N GLU A 63 8.64 -11.78 11.26
CA GLU A 63 9.66 -11.23 12.15
C GLU A 63 9.48 -9.72 12.33
N LYS A 64 9.74 -9.27 13.55
CA LYS A 64 9.80 -7.85 13.91
C LYS A 64 11.17 -7.57 14.52
N GLU A 65 11.94 -6.69 13.90
CA GLU A 65 13.24 -6.25 14.39
C GLU A 65 13.22 -4.76 14.67
N GLU A 66 13.86 -4.33 15.76
CA GLU A 66 14.10 -2.92 16.01
C GLU A 66 15.57 -2.61 15.72
N LYS A 67 15.82 -1.68 14.81
CA LYS A 67 17.18 -1.27 14.43
C LYS A 67 17.25 0.24 14.40
N ASN A 68 18.10 0.82 15.26
CA ASN A 68 18.29 2.27 15.36
C ASN A 68 16.98 3.04 15.62
N GLY A 69 16.08 2.49 16.43
CA GLY A 69 14.76 3.08 16.71
C GLY A 69 13.75 2.95 15.56
N VAL A 70 14.07 2.20 14.49
CA VAL A 70 13.16 1.88 13.41
C VAL A 70 12.66 0.45 13.57
N THR A 71 11.35 0.26 13.57
CA THR A 71 10.72 -1.06 13.50
C THR A 71 10.73 -1.56 12.06
N ILE A 72 11.35 -2.72 11.84
CA ILE A 72 11.38 -3.43 10.56
C ILE A 72 10.48 -4.65 10.68
N PHE A 73 9.46 -4.71 9.82
CA PHE A 73 8.59 -5.87 9.68
C PHE A 73 9.03 -6.69 8.48
N LYS A 74 9.35 -7.97 8.69
CA LYS A 74 9.74 -8.88 7.61
C LYS A 74 8.63 -9.89 7.35
N ASN A 75 8.52 -10.28 6.09
CA ASN A 75 7.63 -11.35 5.62
C ASN A 75 6.17 -11.23 6.09
N SER A 76 5.64 -10.01 6.13
CA SER A 76 4.26 -9.77 6.55
C SER A 76 3.27 -10.35 5.55
N LYS A 77 2.34 -11.17 6.05
CA LYS A 77 1.31 -11.84 5.26
C LYS A 77 -0.08 -11.68 5.86
N CYS A 78 -1.09 -11.75 5.01
CA CYS A 78 -2.49 -11.81 5.44
C CYS A 78 -2.80 -13.19 6.00
N LEU A 79 -2.99 -13.27 7.31
CA LEU A 79 -3.31 -14.50 8.03
C LEU A 79 -4.63 -14.32 8.77
N GLU A 80 -5.29 -15.43 9.09
CA GLU A 80 -6.50 -15.41 9.92
C GLU A 80 -6.15 -14.89 11.30
N ASP A 81 -6.85 -13.85 11.74
CA ASP A 81 -6.73 -13.42 13.13
C ASP A 81 -7.29 -14.52 14.02
N SER A 82 -6.48 -14.98 14.97
CA SER A 82 -6.94 -15.86 16.04
C SER A 82 -7.78 -15.11 17.10
N THR A 83 -8.26 -13.90 16.80
CA THR A 83 -9.27 -13.22 17.61
C THR A 83 -10.64 -13.57 17.06
N ASP A 84 -11.27 -14.54 17.74
CA ASP A 84 -12.66 -14.93 17.58
C ASP A 84 -13.54 -13.73 17.21
N THR A 85 -14.16 -13.84 16.04
CA THR A 85 -15.41 -13.17 15.77
C THR A 85 -16.41 -13.74 16.77
N SER A 86 -16.54 -13.10 17.94
CA SER A 86 -17.78 -13.12 18.69
C SER A 86 -18.82 -12.47 17.78
N ASP A 87 -19.53 -13.32 17.05
CA ASP A 87 -20.84 -13.02 16.52
C ASP A 87 -21.68 -12.37 17.63
N GLU A 88 -21.96 -11.07 17.54
CA GLU A 88 -23.11 -10.49 18.23
C GLU A 88 -24.18 -10.19 17.17
N PRO A 89 -25.23 -11.03 17.07
CA PRO A 89 -26.40 -10.69 16.29
C PRO A 89 -27.20 -9.62 17.05
N SER A 90 -27.36 -8.44 16.45
CA SER A 90 -28.24 -7.40 16.95
C SER A 90 -29.71 -7.85 16.89
N PRO A 91 -30.50 -7.68 17.97
CA PRO A 91 -31.96 -7.66 17.90
C PRO A 91 -32.50 -6.35 17.29
#